data_AF-A0A8T3VBA5-F1
#
_entry.id   AF-A0A8T3VBA5-F1
#
_cell.length_a   1.000
_cell.length_b   1.000
_cell.length_c   1.000
_cell.angle_alpha   90.00
_cell.angle_beta   90.00
_cell.angle_gamma   90.00
#
_symmetry.space_group_name_H-M   'P 1'
#
loop_
_entity.id
_entity.type
_entity.pdbx_description
1 polymer ?
#
loop_
_entity_poly.entity_id
_entity_poly.type
_entity_poly.pdbx_seq_one_letter_code
_entity_poly.pdbx_strand_id
1 'polypeptide(L)'
;MKLSELFKGSSDFEEKSKEVDCIADLDILKEIAKSDPDYRIRMKAVMRISDDPFLNDIVLNDSNRNVKIAALDNLTNQKYLEGIAKSHPNSHVRIYAIDKIEDESVLNYIAENDSNRSVKDAALKKIKKIM
;
A
#
# COMPACT_ATOMS: atom_id res chain seq x y z
N MET A 1 13.75 -21.27 -6.59
CA MET A 1 14.65 -20.17 -6.99
C MET A 1 14.92 -19.35 -5.75
N LYS A 2 16.16 -18.99 -5.43
CA LYS A 2 16.45 -18.13 -4.27
C LYS A 2 16.52 -16.67 -4.70
N LEU A 3 16.16 -15.72 -3.84
CA LEU A 3 16.30 -14.27 -4.12
C LEU A 3 17.71 -13.88 -4.55
N SER A 4 18.73 -14.51 -3.97
CA SER A 4 20.14 -14.32 -4.34
C SER A 4 20.49 -14.73 -5.78
N GLU A 5 19.60 -15.47 -6.45
CA GLU A 5 19.75 -15.91 -7.84
C GLU A 5 18.93 -15.05 -8.81
N LEU A 6 18.06 -14.18 -8.28
CA LEU A 6 17.32 -13.18 -9.05
C LEU A 6 18.21 -11.96 -9.31
N PHE A 7 18.05 -11.34 -10.48
CA PHE A 7 18.78 -10.13 -10.87
C PHE A 7 20.32 -10.26 -10.92
N LYS A 8 20.87 -11.45 -11.27
CA LYS A 8 22.33 -11.72 -11.30
C LYS A 8 23.14 -10.66 -12.06
N GLY A 9 23.49 -9.58 -11.38
CA GLY A 9 24.28 -8.46 -11.89
C GLY A 9 23.50 -7.35 -12.61
N SER A 10 22.19 -7.45 -12.81
CA SER A 10 21.44 -6.40 -13.50
C SER A 10 21.12 -5.24 -12.53
N SER A 11 21.70 -4.08 -12.80
CA SER A 11 21.30 -2.81 -12.16
C SER A 11 20.19 -2.09 -12.93
N ASP A 12 19.84 -2.63 -14.10
CA ASP A 12 18.86 -2.05 -14.99
C ASP A 12 17.42 -2.37 -14.53
N PHE A 13 16.63 -1.31 -14.35
CA PHE A 13 15.25 -1.41 -13.88
C PHE A 13 14.36 -2.22 -14.84
N GLU A 14 14.56 -2.08 -16.15
CA GLU A 14 13.68 -2.70 -17.15
C GLU A 14 13.88 -4.21 -17.17
N GLU A 15 15.14 -4.68 -17.10
CA GLU A 15 15.46 -6.10 -16.99
C GLU A 15 14.90 -6.70 -15.70
N LYS A 16 15.14 -6.04 -14.55
CA LYS A 16 14.58 -6.49 -13.27
C LYS A 16 13.05 -6.51 -13.28
N SER A 17 12.39 -5.50 -13.85
CA SER A 17 10.93 -5.44 -13.91
C SER A 17 10.34 -6.63 -14.66
N LYS A 18 10.95 -7.02 -15.79
CA LYS A 18 10.51 -8.18 -16.58
C LYS A 18 10.67 -9.49 -15.83
N GLU A 19 11.75 -9.65 -15.08
CA GLU A 19 11.92 -10.81 -14.21
C GLU A 19 10.82 -10.85 -13.15
N VAL A 20 10.55 -9.72 -12.48
CA VAL A 20 9.47 -9.62 -11.49
C VAL A 20 8.13 -9.98 -12.09
N ASP A 21 7.83 -9.62 -13.34
CA ASP A 21 6.56 -9.93 -14.00
C ASP A 21 6.28 -11.45 -14.12
N CYS A 22 7.33 -12.26 -14.20
CA CYS A 22 7.22 -13.71 -14.43
C CYS A 22 7.27 -14.56 -13.15
N ILE A 23 7.54 -13.98 -11.97
CA ILE A 23 7.67 -14.74 -10.71
C ILE A 23 6.29 -15.20 -10.23
N ALA A 24 6.03 -16.50 -10.15
CA ALA A 24 4.77 -17.02 -9.60
C ALA A 24 4.81 -17.26 -8.07
N ASP A 25 6.02 -17.35 -7.51
CA ASP A 25 6.23 -17.66 -6.10
C ASP A 25 5.97 -16.44 -5.22
N LEU A 26 4.96 -16.55 -4.35
CA LEU A 26 4.53 -15.46 -3.47
C LEU A 26 5.59 -15.10 -2.43
N ASP A 27 6.36 -16.06 -1.92
CA ASP A 27 7.37 -15.79 -0.90
C ASP A 27 8.54 -15.01 -1.51
N ILE A 28 8.93 -15.35 -2.74
CA ILE A 28 9.91 -14.57 -3.51
C ILE A 28 9.40 -13.14 -3.76
N LEU A 29 8.14 -12.97 -4.16
CA LEU A 29 7.56 -11.64 -4.36
C LEU A 29 7.59 -10.81 -3.07
N LYS A 30 7.26 -11.42 -1.94
CA LYS A 30 7.30 -10.77 -0.62
C LYS A 30 8.71 -10.36 -0.22
N GLU A 31 9.71 -11.19 -0.50
CA GLU A 31 11.12 -10.86 -0.26
C GLU A 31 11.56 -9.65 -1.09
N ILE A 32 11.24 -9.63 -2.40
CA ILE A 32 11.53 -8.49 -3.29
C ILE A 32 10.83 -7.22 -2.79
N ALA A 33 9.54 -7.31 -2.50
CA ALA A 33 8.71 -6.21 -2.01
C ALA A 33 9.24 -5.60 -0.70
N LYS A 34 9.93 -6.36 0.14
CA LYS A 34 10.50 -5.87 1.41
C LYS A 34 11.91 -5.30 1.28
N SER A 35 12.72 -5.81 0.36
CA SER A 35 14.17 -5.67 0.45
C SER A 35 14.87 -5.14 -0.80
N ASP A 36 14.23 -5.10 -1.98
CA ASP A 36 14.92 -4.58 -3.16
C ASP A 36 15.30 -3.10 -2.97
N PRO A 37 16.56 -2.71 -3.23
CA PRO A 37 17.00 -1.33 -3.04
C PRO A 37 16.25 -0.33 -3.94
N ASP A 38 15.78 -0.75 -5.11
CA ASP A 38 14.99 0.08 -6.01
C ASP A 38 13.50 0.01 -5.62
N TYR A 39 12.96 1.13 -5.15
CA TYR A 39 11.55 1.22 -4.77
C TYR A 39 10.60 0.90 -5.93
N ARG A 40 11.02 1.09 -7.19
CA ARG A 40 10.20 0.77 -8.35
C ARG A 40 10.04 -0.74 -8.51
N ILE A 41 11.09 -1.50 -8.17
CA ILE A 41 11.05 -2.97 -8.14
C ILE A 41 10.22 -3.47 -6.97
N ARG A 42 10.38 -2.87 -5.77
CA ARG A 42 9.49 -3.17 -4.64
C ARG A 42 8.03 -2.92 -4.97
N MET A 43 7.71 -1.77 -5.56
CA MET A 43 6.35 -1.40 -5.99
C MET A 43 5.79 -2.44 -6.98
N LYS A 44 6.59 -2.83 -7.97
CA LYS A 44 6.21 -3.85 -8.97
C LYS A 44 5.88 -5.20 -8.32
N ALA A 45 6.67 -5.63 -7.34
CA ALA A 45 6.40 -6.85 -6.59
C ALA A 45 5.12 -6.73 -5.75
N VAL A 46 4.94 -5.61 -5.03
CA VAL A 46 3.73 -5.31 -4.24
C VAL A 46 2.45 -5.38 -5.08
N MET A 47 2.47 -4.84 -6.30
CA MET A 47 1.31 -4.87 -7.20
C MET A 47 0.85 -6.29 -7.57
N ARG A 48 1.70 -7.31 -7.38
CA ARG A 48 1.42 -8.72 -7.68
C ARG A 48 1.09 -9.54 -6.43
N ILE A 49 1.05 -8.92 -5.25
CA ILE A 49 0.76 -9.60 -3.98
C ILE A 49 -0.70 -9.36 -3.58
N SER A 50 -1.39 -10.47 -3.26
CA SER A 50 -2.72 -10.48 -2.67
C SER A 50 -2.66 -11.14 -1.28
N ASP A 51 -2.10 -10.42 -0.32
CA ASP A 51 -1.95 -10.85 1.08
C ASP A 51 -2.12 -9.62 1.98
N ASP A 52 -3.32 -9.41 2.49
CA ASP A 52 -3.68 -8.19 3.23
C ASP A 52 -2.79 -7.95 4.47
N PRO A 53 -2.48 -8.95 5.33
CA PRO A 53 -1.51 -8.76 6.41
C PRO A 53 -0.14 -8.25 5.93
N PHE A 54 0.39 -8.83 4.84
CA PHE A 54 1.66 -8.39 4.27
C PHE A 54 1.56 -6.98 3.65
N LEU A 55 0.50 -6.70 2.90
CA LEU A 55 0.28 -5.38 2.31
C LEU A 55 0.15 -4.30 3.38
N ASN A 56 -0.55 -4.59 4.48
CA ASN A 56 -0.63 -3.68 5.62
C ASN A 56 0.77 -3.41 6.22
N ASP A 57 1.61 -4.43 6.37
CA ASP A 57 3.01 -4.26 6.81
C ASP A 57 3.79 -3.30 5.88
N ILE A 58 3.63 -3.45 4.56
CA ILE A 58 4.25 -2.54 3.58
C ILE A 58 3.74 -1.10 3.74
N VAL A 59 2.42 -0.89 3.90
CA VAL A 59 1.86 0.46 4.10
C VAL A 59 2.45 1.12 5.35
N LEU A 60 2.58 0.37 6.45
CA LEU A 60 3.10 0.90 7.70
C LEU A 60 4.61 1.20 7.60
N ASN A 61 5.39 0.33 6.95
CA ASN A 61 6.84 0.30 7.14
C ASN A 61 7.70 0.68 5.92
N ASP A 62 7.19 0.66 4.67
CA ASP A 62 8.05 1.04 3.52
C ASP A 62 8.48 2.51 3.61
N SER A 63 9.68 2.85 3.16
CA SER A 63 10.17 4.23 3.19
C SER A 63 9.61 5.08 2.05
N ASN A 64 9.18 4.45 0.96
CA ASN A 64 8.75 5.12 -0.26
C ASN A 64 7.22 5.21 -0.32
N ARG A 65 6.71 6.44 -0.51
CA ARG A 65 5.27 6.71 -0.59
C ARG A 65 4.59 5.92 -1.72
N ASN A 66 5.21 5.76 -2.88
CA ASN A 66 4.58 5.07 -4.02
C ASN A 66 4.40 3.58 -3.75
N VAL A 67 5.34 2.95 -3.04
CA VAL A 67 5.21 1.55 -2.61
C VAL A 67 4.04 1.41 -1.62
N LYS A 68 3.91 2.34 -0.66
CA LYS A 68 2.76 2.37 0.26
C LYS A 68 1.42 2.51 -0.48
N ILE A 69 1.35 3.39 -1.47
CA ILE A 69 0.12 3.58 -2.25
C ILE A 69 -0.21 2.32 -3.06
N ALA A 70 0.77 1.69 -3.71
CA ALA A 70 0.56 0.44 -4.42
C ALA A 70 0.07 -0.68 -3.47
N ALA A 71 0.57 -0.72 -2.24
CA ALA A 71 0.07 -1.67 -1.24
C ALA A 71 -1.38 -1.37 -0.83
N LEU A 72 -1.76 -0.09 -0.67
CA LEU A 72 -3.15 0.29 -0.44
C LEU A 72 -4.07 -0.06 -1.59
N ASP A 73 -3.62 0.07 -2.84
CA ASP A 73 -4.40 -0.31 -4.02
C ASP A 73 -4.83 -1.77 -3.99
N ASN A 74 -3.95 -2.65 -3.52
CA ASN A 74 -4.24 -4.08 -3.40
C ASN A 74 -4.84 -4.49 -2.04
N LEU A 75 -4.75 -3.65 -1.01
CA LEU A 75 -5.31 -3.94 0.31
C LEU A 75 -6.84 -3.88 0.28
N THR A 76 -7.49 -4.97 0.69
CA THR A 76 -8.96 -5.09 0.66
C THR A 76 -9.60 -5.23 2.05
N ASN A 77 -8.87 -5.73 3.04
CA ASN A 77 -9.38 -5.85 4.40
C ASN A 77 -9.78 -4.50 5.00
N GLN A 78 -11.08 -4.32 5.25
CA GLN A 78 -11.64 -3.08 5.80
C GLN A 78 -11.02 -2.71 7.16
N LYS A 79 -10.74 -3.69 8.05
CA LYS A 79 -10.14 -3.38 9.36
C LYS A 79 -8.76 -2.76 9.24
N TYR A 80 -7.94 -3.21 8.28
CA TYR A 80 -6.64 -2.59 8.02
C TYR A 80 -6.80 -1.19 7.42
N LEU A 81 -7.68 -1.04 6.42
CA LEU A 81 -7.95 0.25 5.79
C LEU A 81 -8.42 1.30 6.81
N GLU A 82 -9.35 0.93 7.70
CA GLU A 82 -9.82 1.80 8.77
C GLU A 82 -8.71 2.18 9.75
N GLY A 83 -7.90 1.20 10.19
CA GLY A 83 -6.78 1.46 11.09
C GLY A 83 -5.78 2.45 10.50
N ILE A 84 -5.41 2.24 9.24
CA ILE A 84 -4.55 3.14 8.47
C ILE A 84 -5.17 4.53 8.36
N ALA A 85 -6.44 4.62 7.98
CA ALA A 85 -7.15 5.88 7.81
C ALA A 85 -7.31 6.68 9.11
N LYS A 86 -7.44 6.00 10.25
CA LYS A 86 -7.57 6.64 11.58
C LYS A 86 -6.25 7.11 12.15
N SER A 87 -5.12 6.46 11.83
CA SER A 87 -3.91 6.57 12.66
C SER A 87 -2.57 6.66 11.94
N HIS A 88 -2.50 6.41 10.62
CA HIS A 88 -1.22 6.43 9.93
C HIS A 88 -0.57 7.83 10.02
N PRO A 89 0.74 7.95 10.34
CA PRO A 89 1.36 9.25 10.63
C PRO A 89 1.33 10.22 9.43
N ASN A 90 1.43 9.69 8.21
CA ASN A 90 1.33 10.48 6.98
C ASN A 90 -0.14 10.72 6.58
N SER A 91 -0.58 11.97 6.55
CA SER A 91 -1.96 12.35 6.19
C SER A 91 -2.34 11.99 4.75
N HIS A 92 -1.40 11.98 3.80
CA HIS A 92 -1.69 11.55 2.43
C HIS A 92 -2.03 10.06 2.36
N VAL A 93 -1.39 9.23 3.19
CA VAL A 93 -1.72 7.80 3.30
C VAL A 93 -3.11 7.62 3.94
N ARG A 94 -3.43 8.40 4.97
CA ARG A 94 -4.78 8.39 5.56
C ARG A 94 -5.86 8.75 4.54
N ILE A 95 -5.65 9.84 3.78
CA ILE A 95 -6.57 10.28 2.71
C ILE A 95 -6.78 9.18 1.66
N TYR A 96 -5.72 8.46 1.30
CA TYR A 96 -5.84 7.39 0.32
C TYR A 96 -6.64 6.21 0.85
N ALA A 97 -6.40 5.81 2.11
CA ALA A 97 -7.18 4.76 2.76
C ALA A 97 -8.67 5.13 2.89
N ILE A 98 -9.00 6.40 3.15
CA ILE A 98 -10.38 6.90 3.22
C ILE A 98 -11.18 6.63 1.95
N ASP A 99 -10.59 6.76 0.76
CA ASP A 99 -11.32 6.53 -0.49
C ASP A 99 -11.78 5.06 -0.65
N LYS A 100 -11.19 4.14 0.11
CA LYS A 100 -11.48 2.71 0.13
C LYS A 100 -12.36 2.24 1.30
N ILE A 101 -12.65 3.10 2.27
CA ILE A 101 -13.53 2.76 3.39
C ILE A 101 -14.98 2.73 2.93
N GLU A 102 -15.73 1.73 3.38
CA GLU A 102 -17.15 1.56 3.10
C GLU A 102 -18.03 1.93 4.30
N ASP A 103 -17.50 1.86 5.52
CA ASP A 103 -18.23 2.15 6.75
C ASP A 103 -18.37 3.67 6.99
N GLU A 104 -19.59 4.18 6.85
CA GLU A 104 -19.92 5.58 7.09
C GLU A 104 -19.64 6.04 8.53
N SER A 105 -19.82 5.16 9.53
CA SER A 105 -19.54 5.50 10.93
C SER A 105 -18.06 5.79 11.17
N VAL A 106 -17.19 5.06 10.46
CA VAL A 106 -15.75 5.30 10.48
C VAL A 106 -15.41 6.61 9.80
N LEU A 107 -16.04 6.90 8.66
CA LEU A 107 -15.82 8.17 7.95
C LEU A 107 -16.26 9.37 8.79
N ASN A 108 -17.42 9.29 9.45
CA ASN A 108 -17.90 10.32 10.36
C ASN A 108 -16.93 10.52 11.53
N TYR A 109 -16.45 9.43 12.15
CA TYR A 109 -15.42 9.51 13.19
C TYR A 109 -14.17 10.25 12.71
N ILE A 110 -13.66 9.94 11.51
CA ILE A 110 -12.47 10.59 10.96
C ILE A 110 -12.73 12.08 10.69
N ALA A 111 -13.89 12.43 10.12
CA ALA A 111 -14.29 13.82 9.84
C ALA A 111 -14.34 14.67 11.11
N GLU A 112 -14.78 14.09 12.23
CA GLU A 112 -14.86 14.78 13.51
C GLU A 112 -13.49 14.88 14.21
N ASN A 113 -12.70 13.80 14.19
CA ASN A 113 -11.58 13.63 15.12
C ASN A 113 -10.17 13.80 14.52
N ASP A 114 -9.96 13.67 13.21
CA ASP A 114 -8.61 13.78 12.65
C ASP A 114 -8.01 15.18 12.84
N SER A 115 -6.74 15.32 13.24
CA SER A 115 -6.15 16.65 13.44
C SER A 115 -5.88 17.42 12.14
N ASN A 116 -5.85 16.73 11.00
CA ASN A 116 -5.54 17.32 9.71
C ASN A 116 -6.82 17.66 8.93
N ARG A 117 -7.00 18.95 8.61
CA ARG A 117 -8.18 19.44 7.87
C ARG A 117 -8.40 18.72 6.54
N SER A 118 -7.35 18.45 5.76
CA SER A 118 -7.49 17.75 4.47
C SER A 118 -7.99 16.32 4.62
N VAL A 119 -7.66 15.65 5.74
CA VAL A 119 -8.17 14.32 6.05
C VAL A 119 -9.66 14.39 6.42
N LYS A 120 -10.06 15.39 7.22
CA LYS A 120 -11.48 15.64 7.52
C LYS A 120 -12.29 15.88 6.26
N ASP A 121 -11.80 16.75 5.37
CA ASP A 121 -12.46 17.09 4.12
C ASP A 121 -12.59 15.87 3.18
N ALA A 122 -11.56 15.01 3.15
CA ALA A 122 -11.61 13.76 2.40
C ALA A 122 -12.70 12.80 2.92
N ALA A 123 -12.83 12.67 4.24
CA ALA A 123 -13.87 11.84 4.85
C ALA A 123 -15.27 12.38 4.55
N LEU A 124 -15.50 13.69 4.70
CA LEU A 124 -16.77 14.34 4.34
C LEU A 124 -17.11 14.18 2.86
N LYS A 125 -16.12 14.28 1.97
CA LYS A 125 -16.29 14.05 0.54
C LYS A 125 -16.67 12.59 0.25
N LYS A 126 -16.04 11.63 0.94
CA LYS A 126 -16.34 10.21 0.78
C LYS A 126 -17.75 9.86 1.25
N ILE A 127 -18.20 10.39 2.40
CA ILE A 127 -19.59 10.23 2.87
C ILE A 127 -20.58 10.65 1.79
N LYS A 128 -20.41 11.85 1.22
CA LYS A 128 -21.27 12.36 0.13
C LYS A 128 -21.26 11.50 -1.14
N LYS A 129 -20.26 10.64 -1.35
CA LYS A 129 -20.12 9.77 -2.53
C LYS A 129 -20.83 8.43 -2.35
N ILE A 130 -21.00 7.97 -1.10
CA ILE A 130 -21.60 6.67 -0.78
C ILE A 130 -23.05 6.77 -0.31
N MET A 131 -23.53 7.99 -0.01
CA MET A 131 -24.95 8.32 0.12
C MET A 131 -25.64 8.36 -1.24
#